data_AF-A0A6P7GN19-F1
#
_entry.id   AF-A0A6P7GN19-F1
#
_cell.length_a   1.000
_cell.length_b   1.000
_cell.length_c   1.000
_cell.angle_alpha   90.00
_cell.angle_beta   90.00
_cell.angle_gamma   90.00
#
_symmetry.space_group_name_H-M   'P 1'
#
loop_
_entity.id
_entity.type
_entity.pdbx_description
1 polymer ?
#
loop_
_entity_poly.entity_id
_entity_poly.type
_entity_poly.pdbx_seq_one_letter_code
_entity_poly.pdbx_strand_id
1 'polypeptide(L)'
;MDPSQLQVFVANRVSKIQSLSNTFTWNYVNSSSNPADIASRGIMPEKLISNTIWWNGPMFLQLPQSEWPNVDFKLKMSELTELKKTPKVFKVISVELSDLITRDSDFITLQRITAYCLRFIYNLRNEANKRTGNLSIAELDETHISIVKQAKLESFADELSFSKMASNFQKRLNNMYLSFNTRHPY
;
A
#
# COMPACT_ATOMS: atom_id res chain seq x y z
N MET A 1 4.25 22.67 -1.13
CA MET A 1 4.43 21.20 -1.18
C MET A 1 3.58 20.60 -0.07
N ASP A 2 2.79 19.58 -0.38
CA ASP A 2 1.93 18.90 0.59
C ASP A 2 2.76 17.92 1.45
N PRO A 3 2.75 18.03 2.81
CA PRO A 3 3.43 17.09 3.69
C PRO A 3 3.09 15.62 3.43
N SER A 4 1.90 15.31 2.90
CA SER A 4 1.47 13.93 2.65
C SER A 4 2.40 13.17 1.68
N GLN A 5 3.10 13.90 0.82
CA GLN A 5 4.00 13.39 -0.21
C GLN A 5 5.43 13.11 0.31
N LEU A 6 5.75 13.52 1.54
CA LEU A 6 7.09 13.46 2.11
C LEU A 6 7.24 12.28 3.08
N GLN A 7 8.45 11.72 3.20
CA GLN A 7 8.78 10.72 4.22
C GLN A 7 8.32 11.19 5.61
N VAL A 8 7.82 10.29 6.45
CA VAL A 8 7.09 10.62 7.70
C VAL A 8 7.81 11.65 8.56
N PHE A 9 9.12 11.48 8.75
CA PHE A 9 9.95 12.41 9.52
C PHE A 9 9.96 13.84 8.96
N VAL A 10 10.09 13.96 7.64
CA VAL A 10 10.12 15.25 6.94
C VAL A 10 8.72 15.85 6.89
N ALA A 11 7.69 15.04 6.61
CA ALA A 11 6.30 15.44 6.61
C ALA A 11 5.88 16.10 7.94
N ASN A 12 6.20 15.46 9.07
CA ASN A 12 5.87 15.98 10.39
C ASN A 12 6.50 17.36 10.65
N ARG A 13 7.75 17.55 10.25
CA ARG A 13 8.46 18.83 10.40
C ARG A 13 7.92 19.91 9.49
N VAL A 14 7.72 19.60 8.22
CA VAL A 14 7.16 20.54 7.24
C VAL A 14 5.75 20.97 7.67
N SER A 15 4.91 20.03 8.12
CA SER A 15 3.59 20.33 8.66
C SER A 15 3.68 21.28 9.87
N LYS A 16 4.60 21.01 10.81
CA LYS A 16 4.79 21.88 11.97
C LYS A 16 5.24 23.29 11.57
N ILE A 17 6.21 23.40 10.67
CA ILE A 17 6.70 24.71 10.17
C ILE A 17 5.56 25.46 9.49
N GLN A 18 4.84 24.83 8.56
CA GLN A 18 3.70 25.45 7.87
C GLN A 18 2.60 25.90 8.84
N SER A 19 2.33 25.12 9.90
CA SER A 19 1.34 25.49 10.92
C SER A 19 1.75 26.72 11.73
N LEU A 20 3.06 26.89 11.98
CA LEU A 20 3.60 28.01 12.75
C LEU A 20 3.84 29.25 11.89
N SER A 21 3.95 29.09 10.57
CA SER A 21 4.31 30.16 9.64
C SER A 21 3.20 30.50 8.65
N ASN A 22 1.95 30.19 8.96
CA ASN A 22 0.82 30.41 8.05
C ASN A 22 0.55 31.89 7.74
N THR A 23 1.13 32.81 8.51
CA THR A 23 1.03 34.27 8.31
C THR A 23 2.21 34.88 7.55
N PHE A 24 3.23 34.10 7.18
CA PHE A 24 4.46 34.60 6.56
C PHE A 24 4.76 33.91 5.24
N THR A 25 5.29 34.68 4.28
CA THR A 25 5.80 34.14 3.02
C THR A 25 7.29 33.86 3.16
N TRP A 26 7.70 32.63 2.83
CA TRP A 26 9.11 32.23 2.81
C TRP A 26 9.71 32.51 1.45
N ASN A 27 10.85 33.20 1.43
CA ASN A 27 11.67 33.41 0.24
C ASN A 27 13.06 32.82 0.48
N TYR A 28 13.66 32.30 -0.59
CA TYR A 28 15.03 31.81 -0.53
C TYR A 28 16.01 32.99 -0.47
N VAL A 29 16.98 32.91 0.44
CA VAL A 29 18.14 33.80 0.49
C VAL A 29 19.38 32.97 0.22
N ASN A 30 20.25 33.45 -0.67
CA ASN A 30 21.51 32.77 -0.95
C ASN A 30 22.34 32.61 0.33
N SER A 31 23.01 31.47 0.49
CA SER A 31 23.83 31.15 1.67
C SER A 31 24.90 32.21 1.96
N SER A 32 25.50 32.85 0.95
CA SER A 32 26.48 33.93 1.16
C SER A 32 25.88 35.20 1.74
N SER A 33 24.56 35.39 1.60
CA SER A 33 23.80 36.54 2.06
C SER A 33 22.93 36.24 3.28
N ASN A 34 22.97 35.02 3.83
CA ASN A 34 22.16 34.61 4.96
C ASN A 34 22.88 34.91 6.29
N PRO A 35 22.44 35.89 7.10
CA PRO A 35 23.08 36.18 8.39
C PRO A 35 23.00 34.99 9.38
N ALA A 36 21.97 34.13 9.27
CA ALA A 36 21.86 32.96 10.14
C ALA A 36 22.96 31.91 9.88
N ASP A 37 23.51 31.85 8.66
CA ASP A 37 24.66 30.97 8.35
C ASP A 37 25.91 31.42 9.11
N ILE A 38 26.10 32.73 9.30
CA ILE A 38 27.26 33.29 10.03
C ILE A 38 27.22 32.83 11.50
N ALA A 39 26.05 32.92 12.14
CA ALA A 39 25.90 32.47 13.53
C ALA A 39 26.03 30.96 13.67
N SER A 40 25.43 30.18 12.76
CA SER A 40 25.43 28.71 12.87
C SER A 40 26.76 28.06 12.50
N ARG A 41 27.53 28.64 11.58
CA ARG A 41 28.88 28.17 11.22
C ARG A 41 29.97 28.67 12.17
N GLY A 42 29.69 29.76 12.87
CA GLY A 42 30.64 30.43 13.74
C GLY A 42 31.49 31.47 13.01
N ILE A 43 31.82 32.54 13.72
CA ILE A 43 32.67 33.63 13.26
C ILE A 43 33.51 34.13 14.43
N MET A 44 34.75 34.51 14.17
CA MET A 44 35.59 35.12 15.20
C MET A 44 35.04 36.48 15.63
N PRO A 45 35.05 36.83 16.94
CA PRO A 45 34.49 38.08 17.43
C PRO A 45 35.01 39.32 16.68
N GLU A 46 36.31 39.35 16.38
CA GLU A 46 36.97 40.43 15.65
C GLU A 46 36.38 40.63 14.24
N LYS A 47 36.05 39.53 13.55
CA LYS A 47 35.42 39.56 12.23
C LYS A 47 33.93 39.87 12.30
N LEU A 48 33.28 39.56 13.41
CA LEU A 48 31.86 39.85 13.61
C LEU A 48 31.63 41.36 13.72
N ILE A 49 32.52 42.09 14.38
CA ILE A 49 32.41 43.55 14.55
C ILE A 49 32.29 44.26 13.18
N SER A 50 33.03 43.81 12.18
CA SER A 50 33.01 44.37 10.83
C SER A 50 32.05 43.67 9.85
N ASN A 51 31.25 42.71 10.31
CA ASN A 51 30.37 41.93 9.42
C ASN A 51 29.06 42.66 9.13
N THR A 52 29.00 43.35 7.99
CA THR A 52 27.82 44.12 7.56
C THR A 52 26.58 43.26 7.33
N ILE A 53 26.73 42.01 6.86
CA ILE A 53 25.59 41.11 6.61
C ILE A 53 24.91 40.73 7.93
N TRP A 54 25.68 40.49 8.98
CA TRP A 54 25.12 40.20 10.30
C TRP A 54 24.36 41.39 10.88
N TRP A 55 24.95 42.58 10.83
CA TRP A 55 24.39 43.77 11.47
C TRP A 55 23.28 44.45 10.66
N ASN A 56 23.40 44.49 9.33
CA ASN A 56 22.50 45.23 8.44
C ASN A 56 21.63 44.32 7.57
N GLY A 57 21.89 43.01 7.56
CA GLY A 57 21.27 42.08 6.64
C GLY A 57 21.76 42.23 5.19
N PRO A 58 21.22 41.40 4.28
CA PRO A 58 21.46 41.56 2.85
C PRO A 58 20.96 42.90 2.31
N MET A 59 21.76 43.52 1.43
CA MET A 59 21.47 44.85 0.88
C MET A 59 20.11 44.93 0.16
N PHE A 60 19.69 43.85 -0.51
CA PHE A 60 18.41 43.84 -1.24
C PHE A 60 17.19 44.00 -0.31
N LEU A 61 17.28 43.67 0.98
CA LEU A 61 16.18 43.90 1.93
C LEU A 61 15.93 45.38 2.20
N GLN A 62 16.89 46.25 1.88
CA GLN A 62 16.75 47.71 1.98
C GLN A 62 16.12 48.31 0.73
N LEU A 63 16.03 47.54 -0.36
CA LEU A 63 15.39 47.94 -1.60
C LEU A 63 13.90 47.59 -1.59
N PRO A 64 13.08 48.26 -2.41
CA PRO A 64 11.69 47.85 -2.64
C PRO A 64 11.59 46.38 -3.05
N GLN A 65 10.51 45.70 -2.65
CA GLN A 65 10.31 44.28 -2.93
C GLN A 65 10.36 43.93 -4.43
N SER A 66 10.03 44.87 -5.31
CA SER A 66 10.14 44.73 -6.77
C SER A 66 11.57 44.53 -7.27
N GLU A 67 12.56 44.95 -6.48
CA GLU A 67 13.99 44.85 -6.80
C GLU A 67 14.67 43.67 -6.07
N TRP A 68 13.89 42.88 -5.31
CA TRP A 68 14.44 41.70 -4.66
C TRP A 68 14.86 40.66 -5.71
N PRO A 69 15.94 39.91 -5.44
CA PRO A 69 16.42 38.89 -6.37
C PRO A 69 15.32 37.84 -6.57
N ASN A 70 14.85 37.71 -7.81
CA ASN A 70 13.97 36.63 -8.20
C ASN A 70 14.82 35.38 -8.41
N VAL A 71 14.90 34.54 -7.37
CA VAL A 71 15.62 33.27 -7.46
C VAL A 71 14.66 32.24 -8.05
N ASP A 72 14.77 32.04 -9.36
CA ASP A 72 14.06 31.01 -10.11
C ASP A 72 14.62 29.62 -9.72
N PHE A 73 14.18 29.11 -8.57
CA PHE A 73 14.68 27.86 -8.02
C PHE A 73 14.03 26.68 -8.75
N LYS A 74 14.66 26.24 -9.85
CA LYS A 74 14.23 25.05 -10.59
C LYS A 74 14.68 23.78 -9.87
N LEU A 75 13.92 23.35 -8.86
CA LEU A 75 14.10 22.04 -8.22
C LEU A 75 13.82 20.93 -9.23
N LYS A 76 14.82 20.07 -9.51
CA LYS A 76 14.56 18.82 -10.22
C LYS A 76 13.95 17.83 -9.23
N MET A 77 12.73 17.38 -9.51
CA MET A 77 12.01 16.42 -8.66
C MET A 77 12.80 15.12 -8.42
N SER A 78 13.69 14.75 -9.35
CA SER A 78 14.58 13.59 -9.24
C SER A 78 15.61 13.71 -8.11
N GLU A 79 15.89 14.90 -7.63
CA GLU A 79 16.89 15.18 -6.58
C GLU A 79 16.29 15.17 -5.17
N LEU A 80 14.95 15.15 -5.05
CA LEU A 80 14.22 15.13 -3.77
C LEU A 80 14.11 13.71 -3.22
N THR A 81 15.12 13.31 -2.44
CA THR A 81 15.18 11.98 -1.81
C THR A 81 14.13 11.77 -0.72
N GLU A 82 13.58 12.86 -0.17
CA GLU A 82 12.62 12.89 0.93
C GLU A 82 11.18 12.64 0.48
N LEU A 83 10.94 12.47 -0.82
CA LEU A 83 9.63 12.06 -1.31
C LEU A 83 9.32 10.62 -0.88
N LYS A 84 8.05 10.36 -0.53
CA LYS A 84 7.57 9.00 -0.36
C LYS A 84 7.77 8.27 -1.69
N LYS A 85 8.64 7.27 -1.68
CA LYS A 85 8.67 6.27 -2.74
C LYS A 85 7.36 5.51 -2.63
N THR A 86 6.43 5.77 -3.54
CA THR A 86 5.21 4.96 -3.64
C THR A 86 5.66 3.51 -3.87
N PRO A 87 5.32 2.55 -3.00
CA PRO A 87 5.60 1.16 -3.29
C PRO A 87 4.80 0.79 -4.54
N LYS A 88 5.48 0.65 -5.68
CA LYS A 88 4.85 0.25 -6.95
C LYS A 88 4.48 -1.25 -6.97
N VAL A 89 4.75 -1.98 -5.89
CA VAL A 89 4.60 -3.43 -5.85
C VAL A 89 3.91 -3.81 -4.55
N PHE A 90 2.63 -4.15 -4.65
CA PHE A 90 2.01 -5.03 -3.67
C PHE A 90 2.61 -6.42 -3.90
N LYS A 91 3.41 -6.91 -2.95
CA LYS A 91 3.81 -8.33 -2.96
C LYS A 91 2.58 -9.12 -2.56
N VAL A 92 1.88 -9.69 -3.54
CA VAL A 92 0.84 -10.69 -3.30
C VAL A 92 1.56 -11.93 -2.78
N ILE A 93 1.55 -12.13 -1.46
CA ILE A 93 1.89 -13.43 -0.87
C ILE A 93 0.63 -14.26 -1.06
N SER A 94 0.66 -15.19 -2.01
CA SER A 94 -0.37 -16.23 -2.10
C SER A 94 -0.19 -17.12 -0.87
N VAL A 95 -0.92 -16.83 0.19
CA VAL A 95 -1.04 -17.75 1.32
C VAL A 95 -2.07 -18.77 0.90
N GLU A 96 -1.64 -20.01 0.66
CA GLU A 96 -2.59 -21.10 0.45
C GLU A 96 -3.32 -21.36 1.77
N LEU A 97 -4.62 -21.67 1.69
CA LEU A 97 -5.43 -21.99 2.88
C LEU A 97 -4.86 -23.20 3.65
N SER A 98 -4.12 -24.08 2.98
CA SER A 98 -3.38 -25.22 3.54
C SER A 98 -2.37 -24.80 4.63
N ASP A 99 -1.69 -23.66 4.47
CA ASP A 99 -0.73 -23.13 5.44
C ASP A 99 -1.41 -22.62 6.73
N LEU A 100 -2.71 -22.27 6.66
CA LEU A 100 -3.51 -21.94 7.84
C LEU A 100 -4.01 -23.19 8.57
N ILE A 101 -4.31 -24.26 7.82
CA ILE A 101 -4.84 -25.52 8.35
C ILE A 101 -3.76 -26.27 9.14
N THR A 102 -2.50 -26.20 8.69
CA THR A 102 -1.36 -26.91 9.28
C THR A 102 -0.78 -26.24 10.53
N ARG A 103 -1.19 -25.00 10.84
CA ARG A 103 -0.64 -24.23 11.96
C ARG A 103 -1.51 -24.38 13.22
N ASP A 104 -1.45 -25.54 13.87
CA ASP A 104 -1.92 -25.87 15.24
C ASP A 104 -3.07 -25.01 15.79
N SER A 105 -4.15 -24.87 15.03
CA SER A 105 -5.34 -24.13 15.46
C SER A 105 -6.46 -25.13 15.67
N ASP A 106 -7.19 -25.02 16.79
CA ASP A 106 -8.42 -25.79 16.96
C ASP A 106 -9.39 -25.48 15.80
N PHE A 107 -10.25 -26.44 15.47
CA PHE A 107 -11.13 -26.34 14.30
C PHE A 107 -12.03 -25.08 14.33
N ILE A 108 -12.45 -24.64 15.52
CA ILE A 108 -13.30 -23.45 15.68
C ILE A 108 -12.51 -22.18 15.37
N THR A 109 -11.27 -22.10 15.85
CA THR A 109 -10.35 -21.00 15.56
C THR A 109 -10.07 -20.92 14.06
N LEU A 110 -9.75 -22.05 13.42
CA LEU A 110 -9.55 -22.13 11.97
C LEU A 110 -10.80 -21.67 11.20
N GLN A 111 -11.97 -22.21 11.55
CA GLN A 111 -13.26 -21.88 10.91
C GLN A 111 -13.54 -20.38 10.98
N ARG A 112 -13.34 -19.75 12.14
CA ARG A 112 -13.57 -18.31 12.31
C ARG A 112 -12.59 -17.46 11.52
N ILE A 113 -11.30 -17.81 11.51
CA ILE A 113 -10.30 -17.09 10.72
C ILE A 113 -10.64 -17.18 9.23
N THR A 114 -10.92 -18.39 8.72
CA THR A 114 -11.34 -18.60 7.33
C THR A 114 -12.63 -17.83 7.00
N ALA A 115 -13.59 -17.76 7.94
CA ALA A 115 -14.82 -16.99 7.77
C ALA A 115 -14.56 -15.49 7.59
N TYR A 116 -13.68 -14.91 8.40
CA TYR A 116 -13.31 -13.50 8.25
C TYR A 116 -12.57 -13.25 6.93
N CYS A 117 -11.69 -14.15 6.50
CA CYS A 117 -11.02 -14.05 5.20
C CYS A 117 -12.02 -14.08 4.03
N LEU A 118 -12.97 -15.03 4.05
CA LEU A 118 -14.00 -15.13 3.02
C LEU A 118 -14.95 -13.93 3.02
N ARG A 119 -15.34 -13.44 4.21
CA ARG A 119 -16.13 -12.21 4.35
C ARG A 119 -15.40 -11.00 3.76
N PHE A 120 -14.10 -10.87 4.02
CA PHE A 120 -13.30 -9.79 3.46
C PHE A 120 -13.31 -9.84 1.92
N ILE A 121 -13.06 -11.01 1.34
CA ILE A 121 -13.11 -11.21 -0.12
C ILE A 121 -14.51 -10.90 -0.67
N TYR A 122 -15.56 -11.34 0.00
CA TYR A 122 -16.94 -11.06 -0.37
C TYR A 122 -17.23 -9.55 -0.38
N ASN A 123 -16.82 -8.83 0.65
CA ASN A 123 -17.04 -7.39 0.79
C ASN A 123 -16.23 -6.56 -0.23
N LEU A 124 -15.06 -7.05 -0.65
CA LEU A 124 -14.30 -6.45 -1.74
C LEU A 124 -15.02 -6.59 -3.09
N ARG A 125 -15.77 -7.68 -3.29
CA ARG A 125 -16.51 -7.96 -4.53
C ARG A 125 -17.93 -7.37 -4.53
N ASN A 126 -18.48 -7.04 -3.37
CA ASN A 126 -19.86 -6.62 -3.19
C ASN A 126 -19.93 -5.32 -2.39
N GLU A 127 -19.65 -4.20 -3.04
CA GLU A 127 -19.55 -2.90 -2.37
C GLU A 127 -20.89 -2.40 -1.79
N ALA A 128 -22.01 -2.70 -2.46
CA ALA A 128 -23.35 -2.30 -2.03
C ALA A 128 -23.92 -3.13 -0.86
N ASN A 129 -23.45 -4.37 -0.67
CA ASN A 129 -24.04 -5.33 0.28
C ASN A 129 -22.96 -5.92 1.20
N LYS A 130 -22.25 -5.06 1.93
CA LYS A 130 -21.17 -5.50 2.83
C LYS A 130 -21.73 -6.22 4.05
N ARG A 131 -21.19 -7.40 4.34
CA ARG A 131 -21.43 -8.14 5.59
C ARG A 131 -20.59 -7.52 6.71
N THR A 132 -21.22 -7.12 7.81
CA THR A 132 -20.57 -6.47 8.97
C THR A 132 -21.07 -7.07 10.29
N GLY A 133 -20.44 -6.72 11.41
CA GLY A 133 -20.81 -7.24 12.74
C GLY A 133 -20.27 -8.64 13.03
N ASN A 134 -20.95 -9.40 13.89
CA ASN A 134 -20.54 -10.76 14.26
C ASN A 134 -20.66 -11.73 13.08
N LEU A 135 -19.88 -12.82 13.09
CA LEU A 135 -20.02 -13.90 12.09
C LEU A 135 -21.42 -14.51 12.18
N SER A 136 -22.12 -14.57 11.05
CA SER A 136 -23.40 -15.25 10.97
C SER A 136 -23.21 -16.76 10.91
N ILE A 137 -24.26 -17.50 11.30
CA ILE A 137 -24.27 -18.97 11.20
C ILE A 137 -24.07 -19.41 9.75
N ALA A 138 -24.69 -18.72 8.79
CA ALA A 138 -24.52 -19.01 7.37
C ALA A 138 -23.05 -18.90 6.91
N GLU A 139 -22.31 -17.91 7.39
CA GLU A 139 -20.88 -17.77 7.08
C GLU A 139 -20.05 -18.89 7.72
N LEU A 140 -20.41 -19.33 8.92
CA LEU A 140 -19.76 -20.47 9.57
C LEU A 140 -20.05 -21.78 8.82
N ASP A 141 -21.26 -21.99 8.31
CA ASP A 141 -21.60 -23.16 7.51
C ASP A 141 -20.89 -23.16 6.14
N GLU A 142 -20.88 -22.01 5.45
CA GLU A 142 -20.13 -21.81 4.19
C GLU A 142 -18.64 -22.15 4.36
N THR A 143 -18.05 -21.74 5.49
CA THR A 143 -16.64 -22.00 5.79
C THR A 143 -16.37 -23.43 6.16
N HIS A 144 -17.24 -24.07 6.94
CA HIS A 144 -17.14 -25.49 7.27
C HIS A 144 -17.11 -26.34 6.00
N ILE A 145 -18.05 -26.11 5.08
CA ILE A 145 -18.11 -26.80 3.80
C ILE A 145 -16.82 -26.57 2.99
N SER A 146 -16.29 -25.36 3.00
CA SER A 146 -15.07 -25.01 2.27
C SER A 146 -13.83 -25.71 2.85
N ILE A 147 -13.69 -25.73 4.17
CA ILE A 147 -12.58 -26.41 4.86
C ILE A 147 -12.64 -27.93 4.62
N VAL A 148 -13.83 -28.54 4.73
CA VAL A 148 -14.00 -29.98 4.47
C VAL A 148 -13.69 -30.33 3.02
N LYS A 149 -14.11 -29.51 2.06
CA LYS A 149 -13.75 -29.69 0.63
C LYS A 149 -12.24 -29.62 0.43
N GLN A 150 -11.56 -28.68 1.08
CA GLN A 150 -10.11 -28.52 0.98
C GLN A 150 -9.36 -29.69 1.62
N ALA A 151 -9.73 -30.09 2.84
CA ALA A 151 -9.14 -31.25 3.52
C ALA A 151 -9.34 -32.55 2.73
N LYS A 152 -10.50 -32.71 2.07
CA LYS A 152 -10.76 -33.84 1.17
C LYS A 152 -9.89 -33.78 -0.09
N LEU A 153 -9.68 -32.60 -0.67
CA LEU A 153 -8.80 -32.42 -1.81
C LEU A 153 -7.34 -32.77 -1.48
N GLU A 154 -6.88 -32.39 -0.28
CA GLU A 154 -5.51 -32.66 0.18
C GLU A 154 -5.29 -34.13 0.54
N SER A 155 -6.27 -34.76 1.20
CA SER A 155 -6.14 -36.15 1.68
C SER A 155 -6.41 -37.20 0.60
N PHE A 156 -7.20 -36.85 -0.42
CA PHE A 156 -7.67 -37.78 -1.46
C PHE A 156 -7.44 -37.24 -2.87
N ALA A 157 -6.35 -36.50 -3.08
CA ALA A 157 -5.97 -35.95 -4.38
C ALA A 157 -5.99 -37.02 -5.49
N ASP A 158 -5.48 -38.22 -5.18
CA ASP A 158 -5.41 -39.33 -6.13
C ASP A 158 -6.80 -39.96 -6.40
N GLU A 159 -7.63 -40.18 -5.38
CA GLU A 159 -8.98 -40.76 -5.57
C GLU A 159 -9.95 -39.80 -6.26
N LEU A 160 -9.81 -38.48 -6.05
CA LEU A 160 -10.61 -37.47 -6.74
C LEU A 160 -10.22 -37.34 -8.22
N SER A 161 -8.95 -37.54 -8.55
CA SER A 161 -8.49 -37.63 -9.93
C SER A 161 -9.09 -38.86 -10.64
N PHE A 162 -9.10 -40.01 -9.94
CA PHE A 162 -9.65 -41.27 -10.42
C PHE A 162 -11.17 -41.25 -10.59
N SER A 163 -11.90 -40.66 -9.63
CA SER A 163 -13.36 -40.51 -9.68
C SER A 163 -13.82 -39.58 -10.80
N LYS A 164 -13.14 -38.44 -11.01
CA LYS A 164 -13.40 -37.55 -12.14
C LYS A 164 -13.10 -38.23 -13.48
N MET A 165 -12.02 -39.01 -13.55
CA MET A 165 -11.66 -39.78 -14.74
C MET A 165 -12.70 -40.89 -15.04
N ALA A 166 -13.15 -41.63 -14.02
CA ALA A 166 -14.18 -42.66 -14.13
C ALA A 166 -15.55 -42.09 -14.55
N SER A 167 -15.96 -40.95 -13.99
CA SER A 167 -17.19 -40.25 -14.40
C SER A 167 -17.15 -39.81 -15.88
N ASN A 168 -16.00 -39.29 -16.32
CA ASN A 168 -15.79 -38.90 -17.71
C ASN A 168 -15.71 -40.11 -18.65
N PHE A 169 -15.15 -41.22 -18.19
CA PHE A 169 -15.12 -42.48 -18.94
C PHE A 169 -16.52 -43.07 -19.11
N GLN A 170 -17.34 -43.07 -18.05
CA GLN A 170 -18.73 -43.52 -18.11
C GLN A 170 -19.59 -42.66 -19.04
N LYS A 171 -19.40 -41.32 -19.02
CA LYS A 171 -20.04 -40.41 -19.98
C LYS A 171 -19.59 -40.68 -21.43
N ARG A 172 -18.30 -40.96 -21.65
CA ARG A 172 -17.77 -41.30 -22.98
C ARG A 172 -18.31 -42.63 -23.48
N LEU A 173 -18.38 -43.65 -22.62
CA LEU A 173 -18.99 -44.94 -22.96
C LEU A 173 -20.46 -44.77 -23.33
N ASN A 174 -21.25 -44.08 -22.50
CA ASN A 174 -22.66 -43.83 -22.79
C ASN A 174 -22.88 -43.09 -24.12
N ASN A 175 -22.03 -42.11 -24.43
CA ASN A 175 -22.09 -41.38 -25.71
C ASN A 175 -21.67 -42.27 -26.90
N MET A 176 -20.72 -43.19 -26.72
CA MET A 176 -20.30 -44.13 -27.75
C MET A 176 -21.40 -45.14 -28.06
N TYR A 177 -22.05 -45.73 -27.05
CA TYR A 177 -23.19 -46.64 -27.24
C TYR A 177 -24.37 -45.97 -27.96
N LEU A 178 -24.65 -44.70 -27.68
CA LEU A 178 -25.67 -43.92 -28.40
C LEU A 178 -25.30 -43.65 -29.87
N SER A 179 -24.01 -43.49 -30.18
CA SER A 179 -23.52 -43.26 -31.55
C SER A 179 -23.49 -44.53 -32.43
N PHE A 180 -23.38 -45.71 -31.83
CA PHE A 180 -23.43 -47.00 -32.54
C PHE A 180 -24.87 -47.42 -32.88
N ASN A 181 -25.85 -47.14 -32.02
CA ASN A 181 -27.27 -47.43 -32.26
C ASN A 181 -27.97 -46.47 -33.24
N THR A 182 -27.26 -45.45 -33.75
CA THR A 182 -27.81 -44.45 -34.69
C THR A 182 -27.28 -44.62 -36.13
N ARG A 183 -26.46 -45.63 -36.41
CA ARG A 183 -25.83 -45.84 -37.73
C ARG A 183 -26.28 -47.07 -38.52
N HIS A 184 -27.34 -47.76 -38.12
CA HIS A 184 -28.00 -48.74 -39.00
C HIS A 184 -29.52 -48.65 -38.90
N PRO A 185 -30.17 -47.85 -39.76
CA PRO A 185 -31.47 -48.20 -40.29
C PRO A 185 -31.30 -49.15 -41.50
N TYR A 186 -32.17 -50.15 -41.55
CA TYR A 186 -32.46 -51.01 -42.69
C TYR A 186 -32.80 -50.22 -43.94
#